data_AF-A0A6J4QEG3-F1
#
_entry.id   AF-A0A6J4QEG3-F1
#
_cell.length_a   1.000
_cell.length_b   1.000
_cell.length_c   1.000
_cell.angle_alpha   90.00
_cell.angle_beta   90.00
_cell.angle_gamma   90.00
#
_symmetry.space_group_name_H-M   'P 1'
#
loop_
_entity.id
_entity.type
_entity.pdbx_description
1 polymer ?
#
loop_
_entity_poly.entity_id
_entity_poly.type
_entity_poly.pdbx_seq_one_letter_code
_entity_poly.pdbx_strand_id
1 'polypeptide(L)'
;EREYAEKEKEQREDNHIPPGEPILILEVDVEDASEFADVLEILGVEIGNYKVLRAKSSTVPNAIAAFLLYLRDTTGKRPHCYFGWTEGNPIIYLIRYILFGEGDTAPVTREVLREAEPDPKRRPAIHVGG
;
A
#
# COMPACT_ATOMS: atom_id res chain seq x y z
N GLU A 1 -8.30 16.85 -2.84
CA GLU A 1 -8.86 17.01 -1.47
C GLU A 1 -10.11 16.18 -1.24
N ARG A 2 -11.18 16.34 -2.03
CA ARG A 2 -12.43 15.57 -1.84
C ARG A 2 -12.22 14.05 -1.83
N GLU A 3 -11.44 13.52 -2.77
CA GLU A 3 -11.12 12.09 -2.84
C GLU A 3 -10.41 11.59 -1.56
N TYR A 4 -9.45 12.36 -1.03
CA TYR A 4 -8.76 12.02 0.23
C TYR A 4 -9.72 12.05 1.42
N ALA A 5 -10.66 13.01 1.45
CA ALA A 5 -11.68 13.09 2.50
C ALA A 5 -12.60 11.86 2.50
N GLU A 6 -13.06 11.45 1.32
CA GLU A 6 -13.93 10.29 1.14
C GLU A 6 -13.20 8.99 1.53
N LYS A 7 -11.96 8.79 1.03
CA LYS A 7 -11.14 7.63 1.40
C LYS A 7 -10.78 7.57 2.88
N GLU A 8 -10.38 8.68 3.49
CA GLU A 8 -10.04 8.68 4.92
C GLU A 8 -11.27 8.33 5.76
N LYS A 9 -12.44 8.89 5.42
CA LYS A 9 -13.70 8.59 6.12
C LYS A 9 -14.04 7.10 6.03
N GLU A 10 -14.02 6.53 4.82
CA GLU A 10 -14.26 5.09 4.59
C GLU A 10 -13.31 4.24 5.43
N GLN A 11 -12.00 4.51 5.38
CA GLN A 11 -11.02 3.71 6.13
C GLN A 11 -11.15 3.86 7.64
N ARG A 12 -11.56 5.03 8.15
CA ARG A 12 -11.84 5.21 9.59
C ARG A 12 -13.07 4.43 10.03
N GLU A 13 -14.11 4.39 9.21
CA GLU A 13 -15.35 3.64 9.47
C GLU A 13 -15.09 2.13 9.45
N ASP A 14 -14.46 1.61 8.40
CA ASP A 14 -14.23 0.17 8.21
C ASP A 14 -13.25 -0.39 9.25
N ASN A 15 -12.14 0.32 9.49
CA ASN A 15 -11.08 -0.14 10.39
C ASN A 15 -11.23 0.40 11.82
N HIS A 16 -12.35 1.08 12.13
CA HIS A 16 -12.64 1.64 13.45
C HIS A 16 -11.50 2.52 14.02
N ILE A 17 -10.86 3.32 13.16
CA ILE A 17 -9.71 4.15 13.54
C ILE A 17 -10.22 5.32 14.42
N PRO A 18 -9.74 5.47 15.66
CA PRO A 18 -10.22 6.51 16.57
C PRO A 18 -10.05 7.93 16.00
N PRO A 19 -10.97 8.86 16.34
CA PRO A 19 -10.81 10.27 16.02
C PRO A 19 -9.48 10.82 16.57
N GLY A 20 -8.73 11.53 15.73
CA GLY A 20 -7.45 12.15 16.12
C GLY A 20 -6.21 11.27 15.89
N GLU A 21 -6.36 9.97 15.64
CA GLU A 21 -5.23 9.14 15.19
C GLU A 21 -4.77 9.60 13.79
N PRO A 22 -3.48 9.91 13.59
CA PRO A 22 -2.99 10.42 12.31
C PRO A 22 -3.01 9.32 11.25
N ILE A 23 -3.51 9.64 10.06
CA ILE A 23 -3.47 8.78 8.89
C ILE A 23 -2.45 9.34 7.90
N LEU A 24 -1.59 8.46 7.38
CA LEU A 24 -0.72 8.74 6.24
C LEU A 24 -1.26 7.99 5.04
N ILE A 25 -1.36 8.67 3.90
CA ILE A 25 -1.85 8.08 2.65
C ILE A 25 -0.65 7.74 1.79
N LEU A 26 -0.48 6.49 1.39
CA LEU A 26 0.55 6.09 0.43
C LEU A 26 -0.05 6.06 -0.98
N GLU A 27 0.49 6.87 -1.87
CA GLU A 27 0.21 6.84 -3.31
C GLU A 27 1.39 6.23 -4.04
N VAL A 28 1.11 5.22 -4.86
CA VAL A 28 2.10 4.60 -5.73
C VAL A 28 1.68 4.85 -7.17
N ASP A 29 2.48 5.63 -7.88
CA ASP A 29 2.34 5.81 -9.32
C ASP A 29 3.11 4.70 -10.05
N VAL A 30 2.44 4.03 -10.99
CA VAL A 30 3.01 2.89 -11.72
C VAL A 30 3.60 3.42 -13.02
N GLU A 31 4.92 3.51 -13.07
CA GLU A 31 5.66 3.95 -14.25
C GLU A 31 6.23 2.76 -15.02
N ASP A 32 6.54 3.00 -16.31
CA ASP A 32 7.06 1.97 -17.20
C ASP A 32 8.41 1.44 -16.68
N ALA A 33 8.63 0.13 -16.80
CA ALA A 33 9.76 -0.57 -16.15
C ALA A 33 11.14 -0.17 -16.71
N SER A 34 11.20 0.69 -17.73
CA SER A 34 12.43 1.21 -18.31
C SER A 34 13.20 2.16 -17.38
N GLU A 35 12.54 2.73 -16.36
CA GLU A 35 13.16 3.59 -15.33
C GLU A 35 13.28 2.86 -13.98
N PHE A 36 13.60 1.56 -14.01
CA PHE A 36 13.74 0.78 -12.79
C PHE A 36 14.92 1.30 -11.94
N ALA A 37 14.60 1.83 -10.75
CA ALA A 37 15.58 2.17 -9.73
C ALA A 37 15.57 1.09 -8.62
N ASP A 38 16.76 0.69 -8.16
CA ASP A 38 16.91 -0.25 -7.03
C ASP A 38 16.38 0.31 -5.70
N VAL A 39 16.12 1.61 -5.63
CA VAL A 39 15.70 2.32 -4.43
C VAL A 39 14.30 2.90 -4.63
N LEU A 40 13.38 2.60 -3.71
CA LEU A 40 12.07 3.24 -3.65
C LEU A 40 12.20 4.61 -2.99
N GLU A 41 12.07 5.68 -3.76
CA GLU A 41 11.99 7.04 -3.23
C GLU A 41 10.55 7.37 -2.81
N ILE A 42 10.41 7.96 -1.61
CA ILE A 42 9.13 8.38 -1.05
C ILE A 42 9.19 9.87 -0.70
N LEU A 43 8.30 10.65 -1.31
CA LEU A 43 8.14 12.08 -1.05
C LEU A 43 6.91 12.33 -0.17
N GLY A 44 7.09 13.01 0.96
CA GLY A 44 5.98 13.53 1.75
C GLY A 44 5.44 14.84 1.18
N VAL A 45 4.14 14.90 0.92
CA VAL A 45 3.42 16.10 0.50
C VAL A 45 2.16 16.30 1.35
N GLU A 46 1.77 17.56 1.52
CA GLU A 46 0.51 17.92 2.18
C GLU A 46 -0.49 18.40 1.13
N ILE A 47 -1.69 17.81 1.16
CA ILE A 47 -2.80 18.19 0.28
C ILE A 47 -3.95 18.60 1.19
N GLY A 48 -4.16 19.91 1.35
CA GLY A 48 -5.07 20.42 2.38
C GLY A 48 -4.63 19.94 3.77
N ASN A 49 -5.49 19.19 4.46
CA ASN A 49 -5.19 18.61 5.78
C ASN A 49 -4.63 17.18 5.73
N TYR A 50 -4.43 16.61 4.54
CA TYR A 50 -4.03 15.21 4.36
C TYR A 50 -2.52 15.09 4.16
N LYS A 51 -1.92 14.14 4.87
CA LYS A 51 -0.49 13.80 4.75
C LYS A 51 -0.33 12.64 3.78
N VAL A 52 0.31 12.90 2.64
CA VAL A 52 0.44 11.95 1.55
C VAL A 52 1.91 11.62 1.32
N LEU A 53 2.23 10.33 1.23
CA LEU A 53 3.50 9.78 0.83
C LEU A 53 3.37 9.35 -0.62
N ARG A 54 4.15 9.94 -1.52
CA ARG A 54 4.15 9.61 -2.94
C ARG A 54 5.38 8.82 -3.31
N ALA A 55 5.19 7.71 -4.01
CA ALA A 55 6.23 6.87 -4.53
C ALA A 55 5.96 6.55 -6.00
N LYS A 56 7.03 6.30 -6.74
CA LYS A 56 6.97 5.76 -8.11
C LYS A 56 7.58 4.37 -8.10
N SER A 57 6.93 3.42 -8.76
CA SER A 57 7.40 2.04 -8.79
C SER A 57 6.87 1.32 -10.01
N SER A 58 7.65 0.38 -10.55
CA SER A 58 7.19 -0.49 -11.64
C SER A 58 6.02 -1.40 -11.22
N THR A 59 5.89 -1.68 -9.93
CA THR A 59 4.75 -2.44 -9.39
C THR A 59 4.32 -1.92 -8.00
N VAL A 60 3.01 -1.94 -7.74
CA VAL A 60 2.45 -1.60 -6.43
C VAL A 60 2.93 -2.56 -5.32
N PRO A 61 2.97 -3.90 -5.53
CA PRO A 61 3.43 -4.84 -4.50
C PRO A 61 4.85 -4.58 -4.01
N ASN A 62 5.79 -4.28 -4.93
CA ASN A 62 7.18 -4.03 -4.57
C ASN A 62 7.30 -2.75 -3.73
N ALA A 63 6.56 -1.70 -4.11
CA ALA A 63 6.54 -0.45 -3.35
C ALA A 63 6.03 -0.66 -1.92
N ILE A 64 4.91 -1.37 -1.76
CA ILE A 64 4.35 -1.69 -0.44
C ILE A 64 5.33 -2.53 0.38
N ALA A 65 5.89 -3.60 -0.20
CA ALA A 65 6.83 -4.47 0.50
C ALA A 65 8.07 -3.71 0.97
N ALA A 66 8.70 -2.92 0.10
CA ALA A 66 9.86 -2.11 0.42
C ALA A 66 9.54 -1.09 1.52
N PHE A 67 8.38 -0.41 1.44
CA PHE A 67 7.96 0.54 2.46
C PHE A 67 7.72 -0.13 3.83
N LEU A 68 7.07 -1.29 3.88
CA LEU A 68 6.83 -2.01 5.12
C LEU A 68 8.15 -2.51 5.75
N LEU A 69 9.10 -2.96 4.95
CA LEU A 69 10.44 -3.33 5.43
C LEU A 69 11.19 -2.11 5.98
N TYR A 70 11.12 -0.98 5.29
CA TYR A 70 11.68 0.28 5.76
C TYR A 70 11.08 0.72 7.10
N LEU A 71 9.74 0.69 7.23
CA LEU A 71 9.07 1.02 8.49
C LEU A 71 9.48 0.07 9.62
N ARG A 72 9.61 -1.23 9.32
CA ARG A 72 10.08 -2.20 10.30
C ARG A 72 11.48 -1.86 10.80
N ASP A 73 12.41 -1.61 9.88
CA ASP A 73 13.82 -1.41 10.23
C ASP A 73 14.06 -0.07 10.93
N THR A 74 13.27 0.95 10.60
CA THR A 74 13.38 2.29 11.21
C THR A 74 12.66 2.41 12.55
N THR A 75 11.51 1.76 12.71
CA THR A 75 10.71 1.85 13.95
C THR A 75 10.98 0.70 14.93
N GLY A 76 11.60 -0.39 14.48
CA GLY A 76 11.77 -1.63 15.25
C GLY A 76 10.47 -2.40 15.49
N LYS A 77 9.33 -1.93 14.97
CA LYS A 77 8.02 -2.58 15.11
C LYS A 77 7.73 -3.40 13.86
N ARG A 78 7.04 -4.52 14.01
CA ARG A 78 6.56 -5.33 12.88
C ARG A 78 5.27 -4.69 12.31
N PRO A 79 5.27 -4.16 11.08
CA PRO A 79 4.06 -3.56 10.52
C PRO A 79 3.05 -4.64 10.11
N HIS A 80 1.78 -4.29 10.20
CA HIS A 80 0.65 -5.08 9.71
C HIS A 80 -0.03 -4.28 8.60
N CYS A 81 -0.20 -4.89 7.44
CA CYS A 81 -0.85 -4.29 6.28
C CYS A 81 -2.12 -5.07 5.97
N TYR A 82 -3.23 -4.34 5.87
CA TYR A 82 -4.56 -4.89 5.64
C TYR A 82 -4.99 -4.52 4.24
N PHE A 83 -5.34 -5.52 3.43
CA PHE A 83 -5.91 -5.33 2.10
C PHE A 83 -7.42 -5.58 2.18
N GLY A 84 -8.19 -4.53 1.89
CA GLY A 84 -9.65 -4.61 1.76
C GLY A 84 -10.09 -4.83 0.32
N TRP A 85 -11.36 -5.23 0.15
CA TRP A 85 -12.03 -5.23 -1.14
C TRP A 85 -12.63 -3.85 -1.38
N THR A 86 -12.24 -3.14 -2.42
CA THR A 86 -12.96 -1.94 -2.84
C THR A 86 -14.29 -2.34 -3.50
N GLU A 87 -15.42 -1.95 -2.92
CA GLU A 87 -16.73 -2.11 -3.55
C GLU A 87 -16.83 -1.18 -4.79
N GLY A 88 -16.82 -1.76 -5.99
CA GLY A 88 -16.97 -1.04 -7.26
C GLY A 88 -17.37 -1.98 -8.42
N ASN A 89 -17.54 -1.45 -9.64
CA ASN A 89 -18.04 -2.26 -10.77
C ASN A 89 -17.09 -3.44 -11.09
N PRO A 90 -17.53 -4.70 -10.92
CA PRO A 90 -16.69 -5.90 -11.10
C PRO A 90 -16.01 -5.99 -12.46
N ILE A 91 -16.60 -5.37 -13.49
CA ILE A 91 -16.09 -5.39 -14.87
C ILE A 91 -14.84 -4.51 -15.01
N ILE A 92 -14.77 -3.37 -14.32
CA ILE A 92 -13.59 -2.48 -14.36
C ILE A 92 -12.39 -3.17 -13.69
N TYR A 93 -12.64 -3.91 -12.62
CA TYR A 93 -11.61 -4.70 -11.93
C TYR A 93 -11.15 -5.90 -12.74
N LEU A 94 -12.05 -6.59 -13.43
CA LEU A 94 -11.67 -7.67 -14.34
C LEU A 94 -10.80 -7.14 -15.50
N ILE A 95 -11.12 -5.95 -16.03
CA ILE A 95 -10.30 -5.27 -17.06
C ILE A 95 -8.93 -4.89 -16.49
N ARG A 96 -8.86 -4.32 -15.28
CA ARG A 96 -7.60 -4.00 -14.59
C ARG A 96 -6.77 -5.24 -14.23
N TYR A 97 -7.42 -6.33 -13.83
CA TYR A 97 -6.76 -7.63 -13.59
C TYR A 97 -6.16 -8.20 -14.88
N ILE A 98 -6.90 -8.20 -15.99
CA ILE A 98 -6.46 -8.72 -17.28
C ILE A 98 -5.36 -7.85 -17.91
N LEU A 99 -5.44 -6.52 -17.75
CA LEU A 99 -4.51 -5.58 -18.37
C LEU A 99 -3.27 -5.25 -17.50
N PHE A 100 -3.40 -5.26 -16.18
CA PHE A 100 -2.38 -4.78 -15.23
C PHE A 100 -2.06 -5.73 -14.07
N GLY A 101 -2.72 -6.90 -13.96
CA GLY A 101 -2.43 -7.91 -12.91
C GLY A 101 -2.86 -7.51 -11.48
N GLU A 102 -3.67 -6.47 -11.32
CA GLU A 102 -3.90 -5.80 -10.04
C GLU A 102 -4.65 -6.62 -8.97
N GLY A 103 -5.35 -7.69 -9.35
CA GLY A 103 -6.03 -8.59 -8.41
C GLY A 103 -5.09 -9.45 -7.56
N ASP A 104 -3.78 -9.43 -7.84
CA ASP A 104 -2.76 -10.20 -7.12
C ASP A 104 -1.89 -9.32 -6.19
N THR A 105 -2.31 -8.08 -5.89
CA THR A 105 -1.46 -7.17 -5.12
C THR A 105 -1.12 -7.73 -3.73
N ALA A 106 -2.10 -8.25 -3.00
CA ALA A 106 -1.86 -8.77 -1.65
C ALA A 106 -1.04 -10.07 -1.63
N PRO A 107 -1.33 -11.10 -2.45
CA PRO A 107 -0.51 -12.31 -2.50
C PRO A 107 0.90 -12.03 -3.03
N VAL A 108 1.06 -11.20 -4.06
CA VAL A 108 2.39 -10.82 -4.59
C VAL A 108 3.18 -10.03 -3.55
N THR A 109 2.56 -9.07 -2.85
CA THR A 109 3.23 -8.33 -1.75
C THR A 109 3.72 -9.30 -0.68
N ARG A 110 2.88 -10.27 -0.30
CA ARG A 110 3.25 -11.30 0.68
C ARG A 110 4.42 -12.15 0.19
N GLU A 111 4.47 -12.49 -1.09
CA GLU A 111 5.54 -13.30 -1.66
C GLU A 111 6.86 -12.53 -1.75
N VAL A 112 6.82 -11.26 -2.18
CA VAL A 112 7.99 -10.35 -2.15
C VAL A 112 8.54 -10.22 -0.73
N LEU A 113 7.66 -10.04 0.26
CA LEU A 113 8.06 -10.02 1.68
C LEU A 113 8.61 -11.37 2.17
N ARG A 114 8.12 -12.49 1.63
CA ARG A 114 8.60 -13.84 1.97
C ARG A 114 10.03 -14.06 1.51
N GLU A 115 10.33 -13.60 0.31
CA GLU A 115 11.67 -13.68 -0.28
C GLU A 115 12.65 -12.72 0.41
N ALA A 116 12.24 -11.46 0.62
CA ALA A 116 13.09 -10.43 1.21
C ALA A 116 13.36 -10.62 2.71
N GLU A 117 12.39 -11.13 3.47
CA GLU A 117 12.55 -11.45 4.90
C GLU A 117 12.11 -12.89 5.18
N PRO A 118 13.03 -13.87 5.19
CA PRO A 118 12.70 -15.26 5.45
C PRO A 118 12.17 -15.55 6.87
N ASP A 119 12.52 -14.75 7.89
CA ASP A 119 12.07 -14.96 9.27
C ASP A 119 10.62 -14.47 9.47
N PRO A 120 9.64 -15.37 9.71
CA PRO A 120 8.24 -14.99 9.89
C PRO A 120 7.99 -14.10 11.10
N LYS A 121 8.88 -14.08 12.11
CA LYS A 121 8.75 -13.22 13.29
C LYS A 121 9.13 -11.78 12.99
N ARG A 122 9.99 -11.55 12.00
CA ARG A 122 10.45 -10.23 11.57
C ARG A 122 9.72 -9.72 10.33
N ARG A 123 9.12 -10.62 9.54
CA ARG A 123 8.41 -10.26 8.30
C ARG A 123 7.15 -9.44 8.57
N PRO A 124 6.95 -8.28 7.92
CA PRO A 124 5.67 -7.57 7.93
C PRO A 124 4.49 -8.52 7.63
N ALA A 125 3.38 -8.33 8.33
CA ALA A 125 2.21 -9.20 8.19
C ALA A 125 1.25 -8.64 7.12
N ILE A 126 0.86 -9.47 6.17
CA ILE A 126 -0.18 -9.16 5.18
C ILE A 126 -1.46 -9.88 5.58
N HIS A 127 -2.53 -9.11 5.74
CA HIS A 127 -3.88 -9.60 6.01
C HIS A 127 -4.76 -9.31 4.80
N VAL A 128 -5.53 -10.30 4.38
CA VAL A 128 -6.54 -10.17 3.33
C VAL A 128 -7.86 -10.51 3.99
N GLY A 129 -8.78 -9.56 4.04
CA GLY A 129 -10.01 -9.71 4.82
C GLY A 129 -11.14 -8.82 4.32
N GLY A 130 -12.30 -9.44 4.15
CA GLY A 130 -13.61 -8.84 4.41
C GLY A 130 -14.18 -9.44 5.69
#